data_AF-A0A7J8NSU3-F1
#
_entry.id   AF-A0A7J8NSU3-F1
#
_cell.length_a   1.000
_cell.length_b   1.000
_cell.length_c   1.000
_cell.angle_alpha   90.00
_cell.angle_beta   90.00
_cell.angle_gamma   90.00
#
_symmetry.space_group_name_H-M   'P 1'
#
loop_
_entity.id
_entity.type
_entity.pdbx_description
1 polymer ?
#
loop_
_entity_poly.entity_id
_entity_poly.type
_entity_poly.pdbx_seq_one_letter_code
_entity_poly.pdbx_strand_id
1 'polypeptide(L)' 'MKPSHGIVKVNFDATISSKKMGYGMIAQDSDGFLLGGGGGGGIVEMNLHADWAELKVFGENIIFSKAFKFNDIQFETNSV' A
#
# COMPACT_ATOMS: atom_id res chain seq x y z
N MET A 1 -1.22 -13.97 3.52
CA MET A 1 -2.21 -15.06 3.25
C MET A 1 -2.86 -14.88 1.87
N LYS A 2 -3.45 -15.94 1.29
CA LYS A 2 -4.29 -15.86 0.08
C LYS A 2 -5.65 -15.26 0.47
N PRO A 3 -6.16 -14.21 -0.20
CA PRO A 3 -7.46 -13.63 0.17
C PRO A 3 -8.60 -14.56 -0.29
N SER A 4 -9.74 -14.48 0.40
CA SER A 4 -10.94 -15.22 0.00
C SER A 4 -11.42 -14.79 -1.40
N HIS A 5 -12.17 -15.67 -2.08
CA HIS A 5 -12.73 -15.34 -3.39
C HIS A 5 -13.57 -14.06 -3.35
N GLY A 6 -13.37 -13.18 -4.34
CA GLY A 6 -14.02 -11.87 -4.42
C GLY A 6 -13.33 -10.75 -3.61
N ILE A 7 -12.34 -11.07 -2.76
CA ILE A 7 -11.55 -10.08 -2.02
C ILE A 7 -10.29 -9.74 -2.82
N VAL A 8 -10.06 -8.44 -3.01
CA VAL A 8 -8.79 -7.93 -3.55
C VAL A 8 -7.83 -7.72 -2.39
N LYS A 9 -6.65 -8.30 -2.50
CA LYS A 9 -5.57 -8.05 -1.54
C LYS A 9 -4.68 -6.94 -2.03
N VAL A 10 -4.44 -5.96 -1.17
CA VAL A 10 -3.52 -4.85 -1.42
C VAL A 10 -2.35 -4.96 -0.46
N ASN A 11 -1.20 -5.33 -1.00
CA ASN A 11 0.07 -5.34 -0.27
C ASN A 11 0.76 -3.99 -0.49
N PHE A 12 1.22 -3.36 0.59
CA PHE A 12 1.92 -2.09 0.52
C PHE A 12 3.08 -2.04 1.50
N ASP A 13 4.07 -1.22 1.18
CA ASP A 13 5.24 -0.99 2.02
C ASP A 13 5.76 0.44 1.84
N ALA A 14 6.46 0.95 2.85
CA ALA A 14 7.09 2.25 2.83
C ALA A 14 8.53 2.17 3.34
N THR A 15 9.41 2.96 2.74
CA THR A 15 10.79 3.10 3.21
C THR A 15 11.15 4.56 3.41
N ILE A 16 11.96 4.83 4.43
CA ILE A 16 12.52 6.15 4.68
C ILE A 16 14.04 6.05 4.65
N SER A 17 14.68 6.89 3.84
CA SER A 17 16.13 7.09 3.86
C SER A 17 16.45 8.56 3.71
N SER A 18 17.27 9.11 4.62
CA SER A 18 17.80 10.47 4.51
C SER A 18 16.73 11.54 4.20
N LYS A 19 15.62 11.54 4.94
CA LYS A 19 14.43 12.43 4.76
C LYS A 19 13.69 12.27 3.43
N LYS A 20 13.95 11.20 2.69
CA LYS A 20 13.16 10.81 1.53
C LYS A 20 12.34 9.60 1.90
N MET A 21 11.09 9.62 1.49
CA MET A 21 10.19 8.50 1.60
C MET A 21 9.95 7.94 0.20
N GLY A 22 10.00 6.62 0.09
CA GLY A 22 9.52 5.88 -1.07
C GLY A 22 8.41 4.93 -0.62
N TYR A 23 7.48 4.64 -1.52
CA TYR A 23 6.44 3.65 -1.25
C TYR A 23 6.05 2.88 -2.51
N GLY A 24 5.50 1.70 -2.27
CA GLY A 24 4.96 0.83 -3.30
C GLY A 24 3.72 0.11 -2.82
N MET A 25 2.88 -0.26 -3.77
CA MET A 25 1.70 -1.07 -3.53
C MET A 25 1.37 -1.94 -4.74
N ILE A 26 0.81 -3.12 -4.47
CA ILE A 26 0.31 -4.05 -5.47
C ILE A 26 -1.08 -4.54 -5.05
N ALA A 27 -1.98 -4.66 -6.02
CA ALA A 27 -3.28 -5.26 -5.84
C ALA A 27 -3.39 -6.55 -6.63
N GLN A 28 -3.85 -7.60 -5.96
CA GLN A 28 -4.07 -8.91 -6.56
C GLN A 28 -5.42 -9.49 -6.17
N ASP A 29 -6.00 -10.28 -7.06
CA ASP A 29 -7.21 -11.04 -6.76
C ASP A 29 -6.92 -12.30 -5.91
N SER A 30 -7.98 -13.06 -5.65
CA SER A 30 -7.88 -14.34 -4.95
C SER A 30 -7.01 -15.34 -5.66
N ASP A 31 -6.90 -15.33 -6.99
CA ASP A 31 -6.09 -16.29 -7.73
C ASP A 31 -4.63 -15.85 -7.88
N GLY A 32 -4.30 -14.67 -7.37
CA GLY A 32 -2.95 -14.09 -7.40
C GLY A 32 -2.67 -13.30 -8.67
N PHE A 33 -3.68 -13.03 -9.49
CA PHE A 33 -3.52 -12.19 -10.68
C PHE A 33 -3.36 -10.73 -10.25
N LEU A 34 -2.38 -10.04 -10.84
CA LEU A 34 -2.13 -8.63 -10.56
C LEU A 34 -3.17 -7.75 -11.27
N LEU A 35 -3.98 -7.07 -10.49
CA LEU A 35 -5.00 -6.13 -10.96
C LEU A 35 -4.43 -4.72 -11.17
N GLY A 36 -3.34 -4.42 -10.49
CA GLY A 36 -2.66 -3.13 -10.61
C GLY A 36 -1.59 -2.95 -9.55
N GLY A 37 -0.90 -1.82 -9.64
CA GLY A 37 0.09 -1.42 -8.66
C GLY A 37 0.47 0.04 -8.87
N GLY A 38 1.17 0.58 -7.90
CA GLY A 38 1.62 1.95 -7.93
C GLY A 38 2.75 2.18 -6.96
N GLY A 39 3.36 3.34 -7.08
CA GLY A 39 4.42 3.75 -6.19
C GLY A 39 4.71 5.22 -6.37
N GLY A 40 5.37 5.76 -5.38
CA GLY A 40 5.70 7.17 -5.36
C GLY A 40 6.78 7.44 -4.33
N GLY A 41 7.19 8.69 -4.27
CA GLY A 41 8.17 9.13 -3.30
C GLY A 41 8.26 10.64 -3.24
N GLY A 42 8.91 11.11 -2.19
CA GLY A 42 9.05 12.54 -1.96
C GLY A 42 9.94 12.85 -0.77
N ILE A 43 10.24 14.13 -0.62
CA ILE A 43 10.90 14.65 0.58
C ILE A 43 9.86 14.69 1.70
N VAL A 44 10.21 14.16 2.87
CA VAL A 44 9.39 14.26 4.08
C VAL A 44 10.02 15.28 5.03
N GLU A 45 9.21 16.22 5.51
CA GLU A 45 9.67 17.40 6.26
C GLU A 45 10.06 17.11 7.71
N MET A 46 9.83 15.90 8.22
CA MET A 46 10.12 15.56 9.60
C MET A 46 10.94 14.28 9.68
N ASN A 47 11.56 14.08 10.85
CA ASN A 47 11.99 12.76 11.31
C ASN A 47 10.74 11.87 11.48
N LEU A 48 10.01 11.61 10.40
CA LEU A 48 8.94 10.62 10.38
C LEU A 48 9.61 9.29 10.74
N HIS A 49 9.13 8.69 11.82
CA HIS A 49 9.41 7.29 12.10
C HIS A 49 8.80 6.43 10.99
N ALA A 50 9.35 5.24 10.74
CA ALA A 50 8.89 4.33 9.68
C ALA A 50 7.36 4.13 9.72
N ASP A 51 6.80 4.00 10.92
CA ASP A 51 5.38 3.78 11.20
C ASP A 51 4.49 4.90 10.63
N TRP A 52 4.94 6.17 10.71
CA TRP A 52 4.20 7.30 10.15
C TRP A 52 4.27 7.33 8.62
N ALA A 53 5.37 6.87 8.02
CA ALA A 53 5.47 6.76 6.58
C ALA A 53 4.52 5.68 6.08
N GLU A 54 4.48 4.52 6.72
CA GLU A 54 3.54 3.47 6.36
C GLU A 54 2.08 3.87 6.55
N LEU A 55 1.73 4.60 7.61
CA LEU A 55 0.37 5.12 7.77
C LEU A 55 -0.01 6.09 6.64
N LYS A 56 0.94 6.90 6.16
CA LYS A 56 0.73 7.75 4.99
C LYS A 56 0.50 6.92 3.73
N VAL A 57 1.29 5.86 3.51
CA VAL A 57 1.11 4.94 2.37
C VAL A 57 -0.23 4.23 2.44
N PHE A 58 -0.68 3.83 3.63
CA PHE A 58 -2.01 3.25 3.81
C PHE A 58 -3.13 4.19 3.32
N GLY A 59 -3.00 5.50 3.56
CA GLY A 59 -3.90 6.51 3.00
C GLY A 59 -3.93 6.51 1.46
N GLU A 60 -2.77 6.46 0.80
CA GLU A 60 -2.68 6.37 -0.66
C GLU A 60 -3.32 5.09 -1.21
N ASN A 61 -3.18 3.98 -0.48
CA ASN A 61 -3.79 2.69 -0.85
C ASN A 61 -5.32 2.73 -0.81
N ILE A 62 -5.92 3.49 0.10
CA ILE A 62 -7.37 3.71 0.14
C ILE A 62 -7.82 4.50 -1.10
N ILE A 63 -7.05 5.53 -1.51
CA ILE A 63 -7.35 6.33 -2.70
C ILE A 63 -7.26 5.47 -3.96
N PHE A 64 -6.16 4.72 -4.11
CA PHE A 64 -5.95 3.77 -5.20
C PHE A 64 -7.11 2.77 -5.30
N SER A 65 -7.45 2.14 -4.18
CA SER A 65 -8.53 1.15 -4.11
C SER A 65 -9.89 1.69 -4.55
N LYS A 66 -10.21 2.92 -4.14
CA LYS A 66 -11.44 3.61 -4.56
C LYS A 66 -11.45 3.94 -6.05
N ALA A 67 -10.31 4.36 -6.61
CA ALA A 67 -10.19 4.66 -8.03
C ALA A 67 -10.46 3.42 -8.90
N PHE A 68 -10.04 2.24 -8.43
CA PHE A 68 -10.28 0.96 -9.09
C PHE A 68 -11.65 0.33 -8.75
N LYS A 69 -12.43 0.94 -7.86
CA LYS A 69 -13.76 0.47 -7.44
C LYS A 69 -13.76 -0.97 -6.89
N PHE A 70 -12.73 -1.32 -6.13
CA PHE A 70 -12.72 -2.61 -5.43
C PHE A 70 -13.77 -2.62 -4.33
N ASN A 71 -14.57 -3.70 -4.26
CA ASN A 71 -15.69 -3.80 -3.32
C ASN A 71 -15.24 -4.29 -1.93
N ASP A 72 -14.51 -5.40 -1.89
CA ASP A 72 -13.98 -6.00 -0.67
C ASP A 72 -12.46 -6.07 -0.75
N ILE A 73 -11.79 -5.55 0.28
CA ILE A 73 -10.35 -5.34 0.27
C ILE A 73 -9.72 -5.83 1.56
N GLN A 74 -8.61 -6.55 1.41
CA GLN A 74 -7.71 -6.88 2.51
C GLN A 74 -6.38 -6.17 2.32
N PHE A 75 -6.02 -5.30 3.26
CA PHE A 75 -4.72 -4.66 3.28
C PHE A 75 -3.71 -5.51 4.06
N GLU A 76 -2.48 -5.60 3.56
CA GLU A 76 -1.38 -6.30 4.22
C GLU A 76 -0.10 -5.45 4.13
N THR A 77 0.55 -5.25 5.27
CA THR A 77 1.87 -4.60 5.39
C THR A 77 2.76 -5.40 6.32
N ASN A 78 4.08 -5.23 6.20
CA ASN A 78 5.11 -5.75 7.09
C ASN A 78 5.59 -4.74 8.15
N SER A 79 4.85 -3.64 8.37
CA SER A 79 5.06 -2.74 9.52
C SER A 79 5.12 -3.50 10.84
N VAL A 80 5.98 -3.03 11.75
CA VAL A 80 6.21 -3.62 13.08
C VAL A 80 5.47 -2.84 14.16
#